data_AF-A0A7S2GY89-F1
#
_entry.id   AF-A0A7S2GY89-F1
#
_cell.length_a   1.000
_cell.length_b   1.000
_cell.length_c   1.000
_cell.angle_alpha   90.00
_cell.angle_beta   90.00
_cell.angle_gamma   90.00
#
_symmetry.space_group_name_H-M   'P 1'
#
loop_
_entity.id
_entity.type
_entity.pdbx_description
1 polymer ?
#
loop_
_entity_poly.entity_id
_entity_poly.type
_entity_poly.pdbx_seq_one_letter_code
_entity_poly.pdbx_strand_id
1 'polypeptide(L)'
;VMVMQALGLYKNVYQDLLAVPVIPGYKTEKEKFAGGHQTTTVEAYIPGSGRAIQGATSHNLGQNFGKMFDIRYQDEKAQSQVAWQTSWGLTTRTIGVMVMVHGDDTGLVLPPRIAPLQAVIVPIVSKKVTMEVLSPYCEKILGSLVEAGIRAKYDSDENYNPGWKYNHWEQKGVPIRIEVGPRDVEKQQARLAVRYNNEKIDTGVDGIGSTVKDKLDAIQSAMFNKAKETRDQHLVQVSEWKDFVPNLELNNLVLTPWCGGEHQDWEEWVKEKSREESLKNRGEEGEDERAATSVAAKTLCIPFDQPELPEGTKCIASGLPAKCWVLWGRSY
;
A
#
# COMPACT_ATOMS: atom_id res chain seq x y z
N VAL A 1 15.28 -10.99 -16.65
CA VAL A 1 14.28 -11.92 -16.07
C VAL A 1 14.20 -11.80 -14.55
N MET A 2 15.27 -12.05 -13.79
CA MET A 2 15.24 -12.03 -12.31
C MET A 2 14.77 -10.69 -11.70
N VAL A 3 15.19 -9.54 -12.26
CA VAL A 3 14.75 -8.20 -11.78
C VAL A 3 13.23 -8.08 -11.80
N MET A 4 12.60 -8.45 -12.92
CA MET A 4 11.14 -8.35 -13.08
C MET A 4 10.39 -9.40 -12.23
N GLN A 5 10.99 -10.57 -12.00
CA GLN A 5 10.42 -11.58 -11.10
C GLN A 5 10.41 -11.06 -9.65
N ALA A 6 11.52 -10.52 -9.15
CA ALA A 6 11.59 -9.92 -7.81
C ALA A 6 10.59 -8.76 -7.66
N LEU A 7 10.50 -7.89 -8.66
CA LEU A 7 9.53 -6.80 -8.68
C LEU A 7 8.07 -7.30 -8.64
N GLY A 8 7.77 -8.37 -9.39
CA GLY A 8 6.46 -9.03 -9.36
C GLY A 8 6.11 -9.59 -7.98
N LEU A 9 7.08 -10.20 -7.29
CA LEU A 9 6.89 -10.65 -5.90
C LEU A 9 6.58 -9.48 -4.97
N TYR A 10 7.25 -8.33 -5.12
CA TYR A 10 6.94 -7.14 -4.32
C TYR A 10 5.56 -6.59 -4.60
N LYS A 11 5.16 -6.51 -5.88
CA LYS A 11 3.79 -6.14 -6.24
C LYS A 11 2.78 -7.06 -5.55
N ASN A 12 3.01 -8.37 -5.55
CA ASN A 12 2.12 -9.33 -4.90
C ASN A 12 2.09 -9.17 -3.37
N VAL A 13 3.23 -8.89 -2.72
CA VAL A 13 3.23 -8.58 -1.28
C VAL A 13 2.32 -7.38 -0.98
N TYR A 14 2.45 -6.28 -1.72
CA TYR A 14 1.62 -5.10 -1.52
C TYR A 14 0.14 -5.36 -1.83
N GLN A 15 -0.18 -5.88 -3.01
CA GLN A 15 -1.55 -6.01 -3.47
C GLN A 15 -2.27 -7.19 -2.81
N ASP A 16 -1.62 -8.36 -2.78
CA ASP A 16 -2.28 -9.60 -2.36
C ASP A 16 -2.27 -9.74 -0.85
N LEU A 17 -1.20 -9.35 -0.14
CA LEU A 17 -1.15 -9.48 1.31
C LEU A 17 -1.64 -8.21 2.01
N LEU A 18 -1.14 -7.04 1.60
CA LEU A 18 -1.40 -5.77 2.28
C LEU A 18 -2.63 -5.02 1.75
N ALA A 19 -3.27 -5.51 0.67
CA ALA A 19 -4.38 -4.82 0.01
C ALA A 19 -4.02 -3.37 -0.41
N VAL A 20 -2.76 -3.12 -0.76
CA VAL A 20 -2.27 -1.80 -1.18
C VAL A 20 -1.96 -1.80 -2.69
N PRO A 21 -2.57 -0.92 -3.48
CA PRO A 21 -2.25 -0.78 -4.90
C PRO A 21 -0.89 -0.11 -5.09
N VAL A 22 -0.10 -0.61 -6.04
CA VAL A 22 1.20 -0.03 -6.39
C VAL A 22 1.33 0.19 -7.90
N ILE A 23 2.20 1.13 -8.28
CA ILE A 23 2.53 1.45 -9.67
C ILE A 23 3.95 0.95 -9.93
N PRO A 24 4.15 -0.12 -10.72
CA PRO A 24 5.47 -0.57 -11.11
C PRO A 24 6.05 0.31 -12.22
N GLY A 25 7.34 0.61 -12.13
CA GLY A 25 8.01 1.45 -13.12
C GLY A 25 9.53 1.43 -13.03
N TYR A 26 10.17 2.15 -13.94
CA TYR A 26 11.60 2.43 -13.89
C TYR A 26 11.86 3.72 -13.11
N LYS A 27 12.92 3.77 -12.30
CA LYS A 27 13.44 5.06 -11.84
C LYS A 27 14.10 5.79 -13.01
N THR A 28 14.07 7.12 -12.97
CA THR A 28 14.86 7.95 -13.90
C THR A 28 16.35 7.77 -13.64
N GLU A 29 17.18 8.28 -14.54
CA GLU A 29 18.63 8.24 -14.37
C GLU A 29 19.10 8.97 -13.11
N LYS A 30 18.39 10.02 -12.67
CA LYS A 30 18.69 10.77 -11.45
C LYS A 30 18.33 9.99 -10.18
N GLU A 31 17.18 9.31 -10.18
CA GLU A 31 16.64 8.61 -9.00
C GLU A 31 17.01 7.11 -8.96
N LYS A 32 17.70 6.57 -9.98
CA LYS A 32 18.17 5.18 -9.93
C LYS A 32 19.31 5.02 -8.94
N PHE A 33 19.52 3.78 -8.49
CA PHE A 33 20.72 3.45 -7.74
C PHE A 33 21.97 3.73 -8.59
N ALA A 34 22.85 4.63 -8.14
CA ALA A 34 24.01 5.11 -8.89
C ALA A 34 24.96 3.99 -9.35
N GLY A 35 25.11 2.92 -8.56
CA GLY A 35 25.91 1.75 -8.94
C GLY A 35 25.22 0.80 -9.92
N GLY A 36 23.91 0.96 -10.12
CA GLY A 36 23.08 0.09 -10.96
C GLY A 36 23.01 0.53 -12.42
N HIS A 37 22.88 -0.44 -13.32
CA HIS A 37 22.58 -0.18 -14.71
C HIS A 37 21.15 0.39 -14.86
N GLN A 38 20.18 -0.22 -14.19
CA GLN A 38 18.78 0.20 -14.20
C GLN A 38 18.12 -0.15 -12.87
N THR A 39 17.20 0.71 -12.40
CA THR A 39 16.41 0.46 -11.18
C THR A 39 14.93 0.39 -11.53
N THR A 40 14.28 -0.67 -11.07
CA THR A 40 12.82 -0.81 -11.08
C THR A 40 12.27 -0.63 -9.68
N THR A 41 11.01 -0.20 -9.58
CA THR A 41 10.37 0.12 -8.32
C THR A 41 8.87 -0.14 -8.35
N VAL A 42 8.28 -0.28 -7.17
CA VAL A 42 6.83 -0.20 -6.96
C VAL A 42 6.54 1.03 -6.10
N GLU A 43 5.76 1.96 -6.62
CA GLU A 43 5.38 3.22 -5.95
C GLU A 43 3.97 3.09 -5.35
N ALA A 44 3.82 3.43 -4.08
CA ALA A 44 2.53 3.49 -3.38
C ALA A 44 2.10 4.94 -3.14
N TYR A 45 0.80 5.16 -2.98
CA TYR A 45 0.21 6.47 -2.68
C TYR A 45 -0.38 6.49 -1.27
N ILE A 46 -0.14 7.58 -0.53
CA ILE A 46 -0.68 7.80 0.83
C ILE A 46 -1.76 8.88 0.77
N PRO A 47 -3.06 8.52 0.85
CA PRO A 47 -4.16 9.48 0.69
C PRO A 47 -4.15 10.60 1.73
N GLY A 48 -3.85 10.28 2.99
CA GLY A 48 -3.89 11.26 4.08
C GLY A 48 -2.87 12.40 3.95
N SER A 49 -1.81 12.23 3.15
CA SER A 49 -0.78 13.25 2.93
C SER A 49 -0.61 13.67 1.48
N GLY A 50 -1.27 13.01 0.52
CA GLY A 50 -1.06 13.25 -0.91
C GLY A 50 0.33 12.86 -1.43
N ARG A 51 1.07 12.05 -0.66
CA ARG A 51 2.47 11.73 -0.95
C ARG A 51 2.62 10.32 -1.49
N ALA A 52 3.52 10.16 -2.43
CA ALA A 52 4.02 8.86 -2.85
C ALA A 52 5.11 8.34 -1.90
N ILE A 53 5.29 7.03 -1.92
CA ILE A 53 6.36 6.37 -1.20
C ILE A 53 6.87 5.17 -1.99
N GLN A 54 8.18 5.10 -2.15
CA GLN A 54 8.84 3.96 -2.75
C GLN A 54 8.66 2.74 -1.84
N GLY A 55 7.95 1.73 -2.34
CA GLY A 55 7.62 0.53 -1.60
C GLY A 55 8.72 -0.53 -1.62
N ALA A 56 9.33 -0.74 -2.79
CA ALA A 56 10.47 -1.64 -2.96
C ALA A 56 11.27 -1.33 -4.22
N THR A 57 12.48 -1.90 -4.32
CA THR A 57 13.37 -1.75 -5.48
C THR A 57 13.93 -3.07 -5.94
N SER A 58 14.08 -3.20 -7.25
CA SER A 58 14.85 -4.28 -7.88
C SER A 58 15.75 -3.70 -8.95
N HIS A 59 17.05 -3.98 -8.84
CA HIS A 59 18.11 -3.37 -9.63
C HIS A 59 18.71 -4.39 -10.59
N ASN A 60 18.83 -4.00 -11.85
CA ASN A 60 19.84 -4.57 -12.73
C ASN A 60 21.14 -3.83 -12.44
N LEU A 61 22.13 -4.52 -11.85
CA LEU A 61 23.42 -3.92 -11.52
C LEU A 61 24.38 -3.89 -12.71
N GLY A 62 24.02 -4.56 -13.81
CA GLY A 62 24.90 -4.76 -14.94
C GLY A 62 26.16 -5.51 -14.51
N GLN A 63 27.31 -5.02 -14.97
CA GLN A 63 28.62 -5.55 -14.65
C GLN A 63 29.44 -4.59 -13.77
N ASN A 64 28.85 -3.51 -13.27
CA ASN A 64 29.57 -2.44 -12.57
C ASN A 64 30.30 -2.97 -11.33
N PHE A 65 29.58 -3.70 -10.48
CA PHE A 65 30.14 -4.32 -9.28
C PHE A 65 31.08 -5.48 -9.61
N GLY A 66 30.76 -6.28 -10.63
CA GLY A 66 31.64 -7.36 -11.06
C GLY A 66 33.00 -6.87 -11.54
N LYS A 67 33.06 -5.71 -12.21
CA LYS A 67 34.34 -5.06 -12.56
C LYS A 67 35.06 -4.52 -11.33
N MET A 68 34.32 -3.89 -10.40
CA MET A 68 34.87 -3.28 -9.19
C MET A 68 35.47 -4.31 -8.22
N PHE A 69 34.85 -5.49 -8.10
CA PHE A 69 35.22 -6.55 -7.15
C PHE A 69 35.86 -7.77 -7.83
N ASP A 70 36.22 -7.66 -9.10
CA ASP A 70 36.83 -8.72 -9.93
C ASP A 70 36.05 -10.06 -9.92
N ILE A 71 34.71 -9.98 -10.01
CA ILE A 71 33.83 -11.15 -10.06
C ILE A 71 33.73 -11.64 -11.50
N ARG A 72 34.53 -12.66 -11.81
CA ARG A 72 34.66 -13.22 -13.17
C ARG A 72 34.29 -14.70 -13.22
N TYR A 73 33.92 -15.13 -14.41
CA TYR A 73 33.75 -16.54 -14.76
C TYR A 73 34.35 -16.83 -16.14
N GLN A 74 34.56 -18.10 -16.45
CA GLN A 74 34.99 -18.54 -17.75
C GLN A 74 33.77 -19.00 -18.55
N ASP A 75 33.56 -18.46 -19.74
CA ASP A 75 32.45 -18.87 -20.61
C ASP A 75 32.77 -20.19 -21.36
N GLU A 76 31.79 -20.67 -22.15
CA GLU A 76 31.90 -21.90 -22.93
C GLU A 76 33.05 -21.88 -23.97
N LYS A 77 33.57 -20.70 -24.31
CA LYS A 77 34.69 -20.50 -25.23
C LYS A 77 36.02 -20.31 -24.48
N ALA A 78 36.05 -20.64 -23.20
CA ALA A 78 37.20 -20.47 -22.33
C ALA A 78 37.61 -18.99 -22.12
N GLN A 79 36.75 -18.00 -22.43
CA GLN A 79 37.05 -16.58 -22.28
C GLN A 79 36.61 -16.05 -20.91
N SER A 80 37.40 -15.11 -20.36
CA SER A 80 37.10 -14.46 -19.08
C SER A 80 36.01 -13.41 -19.26
N GLN A 81 34.88 -13.58 -18.56
CA GLN A 81 33.73 -12.69 -18.60
C GLN A 81 33.42 -12.14 -17.21
N VAL A 82 32.83 -10.94 -17.15
CA VAL A 82 32.31 -10.36 -15.89
C VAL A 82 30.85 -10.76 -15.72
N ALA A 83 30.49 -11.21 -14.53
CA ALA A 83 29.12 -11.62 -14.24
C ALA A 83 28.13 -10.44 -14.31
N TRP A 84 26.94 -10.69 -14.86
CA TRP A 84 25.80 -9.79 -14.73
C TRP A 84 25.12 -10.00 -13.37
N GLN A 85 24.83 -8.92 -12.66
CA GLN A 85 24.35 -8.97 -11.29
C GLN A 85 23.02 -8.25 -11.11
N THR A 86 22.29 -8.64 -10.07
CA THR A 86 21.05 -7.99 -9.63
C THR A 86 21.03 -7.91 -8.11
N SER A 87 20.41 -6.87 -7.56
CA SER A 87 20.05 -6.80 -6.14
C SER A 87 18.61 -6.33 -6.01
N TRP A 88 17.94 -6.69 -4.92
CA TRP A 88 16.54 -6.33 -4.69
C TRP A 88 16.25 -6.29 -3.19
N GLY A 89 15.43 -5.34 -2.77
CA GLY A 89 15.14 -5.10 -1.35
C GLY A 89 13.69 -4.70 -1.07
N LEU A 90 13.18 -5.18 0.06
CA LEU A 90 11.90 -4.84 0.67
C LEU A 90 12.15 -4.66 2.18
N THR A 91 11.49 -3.70 2.81
CA THR A 91 11.71 -3.41 4.24
C THR A 91 10.39 -3.35 5.01
N THR A 92 10.48 -3.17 6.33
CA THR A 92 9.34 -2.93 7.22
C THR A 92 8.58 -1.63 6.92
N ARG A 93 9.08 -0.77 6.02
CA ARG A 93 8.33 0.36 5.45
C ARG A 93 6.95 -0.08 4.93
N THR A 94 6.85 -1.29 4.38
CA THR A 94 5.60 -1.94 3.96
C THR A 94 4.50 -1.87 5.02
N ILE A 95 4.85 -2.11 6.29
CA ILE A 95 3.91 -2.06 7.41
C ILE A 95 3.39 -0.65 7.60
N GLY A 96 4.28 0.35 7.60
CA GLY A 96 3.91 1.76 7.69
C GLY A 96 2.98 2.19 6.55
N VAL A 97 3.27 1.77 5.32
CA VAL A 97 2.41 2.04 4.15
C VAL A 97 1.02 1.46 4.35
N MET A 98 0.91 0.19 4.76
CA MET A 98 -0.38 -0.45 5.02
C MET A 98 -1.18 0.29 6.09
N VAL A 99 -0.53 0.73 7.19
CA VAL A 99 -1.19 1.51 8.24
C VAL A 99 -1.69 2.85 7.70
N MET A 100 -0.86 3.57 6.95
CA MET A 100 -1.23 4.89 6.41
C MET A 100 -2.30 4.84 5.31
N VAL A 101 -2.44 3.70 4.62
CA VAL A 101 -3.45 3.51 3.56
C VAL A 101 -4.81 3.11 4.14
N HIS A 102 -4.82 2.21 5.13
CA HIS A 102 -6.07 1.61 5.61
C HIS A 102 -6.57 2.15 6.95
N GLY A 103 -5.69 2.71 7.78
CA GLY A 103 -6.05 3.23 9.10
C GLY A 103 -7.11 4.32 9.04
N ASP A 104 -7.88 4.44 10.13
CA ASP A 104 -8.92 5.46 10.28
C ASP A 104 -8.87 6.08 11.68
N ASP A 105 -9.81 6.99 11.97
CA ASP A 105 -9.89 7.74 13.23
C ASP A 105 -10.08 6.85 14.47
N THR A 106 -10.51 5.60 14.27
CA THR A 106 -10.71 4.61 15.35
C THR A 106 -9.51 3.67 15.54
N GLY A 107 -8.51 3.72 14.64
CA GLY A 107 -7.23 3.06 14.79
C GLY A 107 -6.82 2.21 13.59
N LEU A 108 -6.21 1.05 13.85
CA LEU A 108 -5.76 0.15 12.79
C LEU A 108 -6.94 -0.47 12.04
N VAL A 109 -6.75 -0.73 10.75
CA VAL A 109 -7.64 -1.57 9.91
C VAL A 109 -6.75 -2.57 9.18
N LEU A 110 -6.70 -3.81 9.67
CA LEU A 110 -5.76 -4.79 9.14
C LEU A 110 -6.38 -5.60 7.98
N PRO A 111 -5.68 -5.74 6.84
CA PRO A 111 -6.04 -6.71 5.83
C PRO A 111 -6.09 -8.14 6.40
N PRO A 112 -7.16 -8.92 6.14
CA PRO A 112 -7.34 -10.26 6.69
C PRO A 112 -6.17 -11.23 6.53
N ARG A 113 -5.41 -11.13 5.43
CA ARG A 113 -4.30 -12.06 5.15
C ARG A 113 -3.10 -11.87 6.07
N ILE A 114 -2.91 -10.68 6.62
CA ILE A 114 -1.80 -10.37 7.54
C ILE A 114 -2.24 -10.14 8.99
N ALA A 115 -3.54 -10.04 9.25
CA ALA A 115 -4.05 -9.77 10.59
C ALA A 115 -3.67 -10.91 11.55
N PRO A 116 -2.96 -10.64 12.67
CA PRO A 116 -2.61 -11.70 13.63
C PRO A 116 -3.84 -12.41 14.18
N LEU A 117 -4.92 -11.65 14.36
CA LEU A 117 -6.25 -12.12 14.69
C LEU A 117 -7.22 -11.66 13.60
N GLN A 118 -7.92 -12.59 12.97
CA GLN A 118 -8.87 -12.32 11.89
C GLN A 118 -10.29 -12.13 12.41
N ALA A 119 -10.64 -12.89 13.45
CA ALA A 119 -11.96 -12.81 14.08
C ALA A 119 -11.84 -12.77 15.62
N VAL A 120 -12.67 -11.96 16.27
CA VAL A 120 -12.81 -11.98 17.73
C VAL A 120 -14.27 -12.16 18.13
N ILE A 121 -14.53 -13.13 19.00
CA ILE A 121 -15.85 -13.41 19.54
C ILE A 121 -16.00 -12.65 20.86
N VAL A 122 -17.02 -11.80 20.95
CA VAL A 122 -17.31 -10.99 22.13
C VAL A 122 -18.72 -11.34 22.65
N PRO A 123 -18.83 -11.92 23.86
CA PRO A 123 -20.10 -12.24 24.47
C PRO A 123 -20.76 -10.97 25.02
N ILE A 124 -22.07 -10.82 24.80
CA ILE A 124 -22.88 -9.73 25.33
C ILE A 124 -23.61 -10.22 26.58
N VAL A 125 -22.89 -10.20 27.71
CA VAL A 125 -23.46 -10.53 29.01
C VAL A 125 -24.49 -9.47 29.44
N SER A 126 -25.52 -9.92 30.14
CA SER A 126 -26.55 -9.04 30.69
C SER A 126 -26.98 -9.54 32.07
N LYS A 127 -27.78 -8.74 32.80
CA LYS A 127 -28.34 -9.19 34.09
C LYS A 127 -29.16 -10.49 34.00
N LYS A 128 -29.66 -10.83 32.81
CA LYS A 128 -30.51 -12.02 32.57
C LYS A 128 -29.73 -13.23 32.05
N VAL A 129 -28.53 -13.03 31.51
CA VAL A 129 -27.73 -14.09 30.88
C VAL A 129 -26.27 -13.91 31.24
N THR A 130 -25.75 -14.89 31.96
CA THR A 130 -24.38 -14.94 32.45
C THR A 130 -23.42 -15.43 31.38
N MET A 131 -22.12 -15.21 31.62
CA MET A 131 -21.06 -15.75 30.77
C MET A 131 -21.16 -17.27 30.63
N GLU A 132 -21.46 -17.98 31.73
CA GLU A 132 -21.63 -19.44 31.78
C GLU A 132 -22.64 -19.96 30.75
N VAL A 133 -23.70 -19.20 30.48
CA VAL A 133 -24.73 -19.57 29.49
C VAL A 133 -24.24 -19.33 28.05
N LEU A 134 -23.45 -18.29 27.82
CA LEU A 134 -22.96 -17.93 26.48
C LEU A 134 -21.69 -18.69 26.08
N SER A 135 -20.86 -19.11 27.03
CA SER A 135 -19.55 -19.72 26.79
C SER A 135 -19.61 -20.96 25.90
N PRO A 136 -20.50 -21.96 26.11
CA PRO A 136 -20.56 -23.13 25.23
C PRO A 136 -20.86 -22.76 23.77
N TYR A 137 -21.69 -21.73 23.56
CA TYR A 137 -22.04 -21.26 22.23
C TYR A 137 -20.88 -20.50 21.57
N CYS A 138 -20.18 -19.66 22.34
CA CYS A 138 -18.98 -18.97 21.87
C CYS A 138 -17.85 -19.95 21.55
N GLU A 139 -17.67 -21.00 22.36
CA GLU A 139 -16.70 -22.07 22.12
C GLU A 139 -17.04 -22.91 20.88
N LYS A 140 -18.33 -23.21 20.65
CA LYS A 140 -18.79 -23.86 19.40
C LYS A 140 -18.42 -23.04 18.17
N ILE A 141 -18.68 -21.72 18.21
CA ILE A 141 -18.31 -20.80 17.13
C ILE A 141 -16.79 -20.77 16.95
N LEU A 142 -16.04 -20.64 18.04
CA LEU A 142 -14.57 -20.63 18.01
C LEU A 142 -14.02 -21.89 17.35
N GLY A 143 -14.50 -23.07 17.75
CA GLY A 143 -14.12 -24.35 17.15
C GLY A 143 -14.37 -24.39 15.65
N SER A 144 -15.55 -23.94 15.21
CA SER A 144 -15.92 -23.88 13.78
C SER A 144 -15.02 -22.93 12.97
N LEU A 145 -14.61 -21.80 13.55
CA LEU A 145 -13.70 -20.85 12.91
C LEU A 145 -12.29 -21.43 12.80
N VAL A 146 -11.78 -22.04 13.87
CA VAL A 146 -10.45 -22.66 13.89
C VAL A 146 -10.37 -23.83 12.91
N GLU A 147 -11.41 -24.66 12.84
CA GLU A 147 -11.51 -25.76 11.86
C GLU A 147 -11.49 -25.24 10.41
N ALA A 148 -12.07 -24.06 10.16
CA ALA A 148 -12.00 -23.37 8.87
C ALA A 148 -10.64 -22.70 8.59
N GLY A 149 -9.67 -22.79 9.51
CA GLY A 149 -8.33 -22.20 9.40
C GLY A 149 -8.25 -20.72 9.75
N ILE A 150 -9.28 -20.18 10.42
CA ILE A 150 -9.36 -18.77 10.80
C ILE A 150 -8.62 -18.54 12.12
N ARG A 151 -7.76 -17.53 12.16
CA ARG A 151 -7.13 -17.05 13.40
C ARG A 151 -8.17 -16.32 14.24
N ALA A 152 -8.82 -17.04 15.15
CA ALA A 152 -9.92 -16.52 15.96
C ALA A 152 -9.61 -16.57 17.46
N LYS A 153 -10.27 -15.69 18.23
CA LYS A 153 -10.16 -15.61 19.70
C LYS A 153 -11.53 -15.37 20.31
N TYR A 154 -11.81 -16.07 21.39
CA TYR A 154 -12.91 -15.74 22.30
C TYR A 154 -12.41 -14.80 23.40
N ASP A 155 -13.01 -13.60 23.51
CA ASP A 155 -12.70 -12.65 24.57
C ASP A 155 -13.63 -12.86 25.77
N SER A 156 -13.22 -13.76 26.66
CA SER A 156 -13.92 -14.13 27.88
C SER A 156 -13.61 -13.25 29.09
N ASP A 157 -12.93 -12.10 28.93
CA ASP A 157 -12.54 -11.27 30.08
C ASP A 157 -13.76 -10.59 30.72
N GLU A 158 -14.15 -11.04 31.92
CA GLU A 158 -15.35 -10.55 32.61
C GLU A 158 -15.16 -9.16 33.23
N ASN A 159 -13.93 -8.65 33.32
CA ASN A 159 -13.66 -7.33 33.93
C ASN A 159 -14.09 -6.17 33.02
N TYR A 160 -14.34 -6.43 31.73
CA TYR A 160 -14.64 -5.42 30.74
C TYR A 160 -16.02 -5.63 30.13
N ASN A 161 -16.78 -4.53 30.01
CA ASN A 161 -18.06 -4.54 29.33
C ASN A 161 -17.89 -4.70 27.80
N PRO A 162 -18.93 -5.14 27.07
CA PRO A 162 -18.82 -5.38 25.61
C PRO A 162 -18.36 -4.14 24.83
N GLY A 163 -18.87 -2.95 25.16
CA GLY A 163 -18.48 -1.72 24.46
C GLY A 163 -16.98 -1.39 24.58
N TRP A 164 -16.39 -1.63 25.76
CA TRP A 164 -14.95 -1.51 25.94
C TRP A 164 -14.18 -2.50 25.06
N LYS A 165 -14.63 -3.77 25.02
CA LYS A 165 -14.02 -4.81 24.17
C LYS A 165 -14.12 -4.46 22.69
N TYR A 166 -15.24 -3.89 22.26
CA TYR A 166 -15.45 -3.47 20.87
C TYR A 166 -14.38 -2.47 20.45
N ASN A 167 -14.23 -1.39 21.23
CA ASN A 167 -13.22 -0.36 21.00
C ASN A 167 -11.79 -0.94 21.05
N HIS A 168 -11.51 -1.82 22.02
CA HIS A 168 -10.19 -2.46 22.15
C HIS A 168 -9.77 -3.20 20.88
N TRP A 169 -10.70 -3.99 20.31
CA TRP A 169 -10.41 -4.79 19.11
C TRP A 169 -10.51 -3.99 17.81
N GLU A 170 -11.37 -2.96 17.77
CA GLU A 170 -11.43 -2.01 16.66
C GLU A 170 -10.14 -1.21 16.55
N GLN A 171 -9.60 -0.70 17.66
CA GLN A 171 -8.33 0.02 17.69
C GLN A 171 -7.15 -0.84 17.21
N LYS A 172 -7.19 -2.15 17.51
CA LYS A 172 -6.21 -3.14 17.06
C LYS A 172 -6.43 -3.62 15.62
N GLY A 173 -7.54 -3.25 14.99
CA GLY A 173 -7.84 -3.54 13.60
C GLY A 173 -8.20 -4.98 13.29
N VAL A 174 -8.80 -5.71 14.25
CA VAL A 174 -9.31 -7.06 13.98
C VAL A 174 -10.39 -6.99 12.88
N PRO A 175 -10.25 -7.71 11.75
CA PRO A 175 -11.14 -7.56 10.60
C PRO A 175 -12.62 -7.82 10.89
N ILE A 176 -12.93 -8.83 11.69
CA ILE A 176 -14.30 -9.22 12.04
C ILE A 176 -14.42 -9.35 13.57
N ARG A 177 -15.40 -8.66 14.14
CA ARG A 177 -15.91 -8.97 15.47
C ARG A 177 -17.19 -9.78 15.36
N ILE A 178 -17.33 -10.82 16.16
CA ILE A 178 -18.49 -11.69 16.25
C ILE A 178 -19.16 -11.44 17.59
N GLU A 179 -20.32 -10.82 17.56
CA GLU A 179 -21.11 -10.46 18.74
C GLU A 179 -22.11 -11.59 19.02
N VAL A 180 -22.13 -12.08 20.27
CA VAL A 180 -23.00 -13.17 20.69
C VAL A 180 -23.78 -12.74 21.93
N GLY A 181 -25.09 -12.48 21.77
CA GLY A 181 -26.00 -12.20 22.87
C GLY A 181 -27.06 -13.29 23.08
N PRO A 182 -27.93 -13.11 24.09
CA PRO A 182 -29.02 -14.04 24.39
C PRO A 182 -29.93 -14.34 23.19
N ARG A 183 -30.27 -13.30 22.44
CA ARG A 183 -31.14 -13.41 21.25
C ARG A 183 -30.49 -14.21 20.13
N ASP A 184 -29.17 -14.19 20.06
CA ASP A 184 -28.42 -14.88 19.02
C ASP A 184 -28.36 -16.38 19.31
N VAL A 185 -28.24 -16.77 20.60
CA VAL A 185 -28.38 -18.16 21.04
C VAL A 185 -29.79 -18.69 20.78
N GLU A 186 -30.84 -17.93 21.13
CA GLU A 186 -32.23 -18.32 20.87
C GLU A 186 -32.51 -18.55 19.38
N LYS A 187 -31.89 -17.76 18.50
CA LYS A 187 -32.05 -17.83 17.05
C LYS A 187 -31.02 -18.70 16.33
N GLN A 188 -30.09 -19.32 17.05
CA GLN A 188 -28.97 -20.08 16.48
C GLN A 188 -28.16 -19.27 15.44
N GLN A 189 -27.93 -17.99 15.72
CA GLN A 189 -27.16 -17.06 14.90
C GLN A 189 -26.01 -16.39 15.68
N ALA A 190 -25.23 -15.55 15.00
CA ALA A 190 -24.29 -14.58 15.59
C ALA A 190 -24.23 -13.34 14.70
N ARG A 191 -23.83 -12.20 15.27
CA ARG A 191 -23.68 -10.94 14.52
C ARG A 191 -22.22 -10.69 14.16
N LEU A 192 -21.92 -10.61 12.87
CA LEU A 192 -20.63 -10.17 12.35
C LEU A 192 -20.63 -8.64 12.25
N ALA A 193 -19.64 -7.99 12.85
CA ALA A 193 -19.33 -6.58 12.68
C ALA A 193 -17.98 -6.44 11.94
N VAL A 194 -17.99 -5.80 10.78
CA VAL A 194 -16.86 -5.73 9.86
C VAL A 194 -16.07 -4.43 10.08
N ARG A 195 -14.76 -4.54 10.33
CA ARG A 195 -13.92 -3.40 10.75
C ARG A 195 -13.73 -2.31 9.68
N TYR A 196 -13.59 -2.68 8.41
CA TYR A 196 -13.20 -1.72 7.36
C TYR A 196 -14.33 -0.77 6.93
N ASN A 197 -15.60 -1.15 7.15
CA ASN A 197 -16.79 -0.41 6.71
C ASN A 197 -17.92 -0.33 7.76
N ASN A 198 -17.74 -0.91 8.94
CA ASN A 198 -18.74 -0.98 10.02
C ASN A 198 -20.04 -1.71 9.67
N GLU A 199 -20.04 -2.52 8.60
CA GLU A 199 -21.19 -3.35 8.21
C GLU A 199 -21.50 -4.39 9.30
N LYS A 200 -22.79 -4.61 9.56
CA LYS A 200 -23.27 -5.61 10.53
C LYS A 200 -24.19 -6.61 9.84
N ILE A 201 -23.93 -7.90 10.05
CA ILE A 201 -24.64 -9.00 9.39
C ILE A 201 -24.95 -10.08 10.41
N ASP A 202 -26.20 -10.51 10.49
CA ASP A 202 -26.58 -11.68 11.30
C ASP A 202 -26.41 -12.94 10.43
N THR A 203 -25.67 -13.94 10.93
CA THR A 203 -25.42 -15.21 10.23
C THR A 203 -25.78 -16.39 11.12
N GLY A 204 -26.32 -17.46 10.53
CA GLY A 204 -26.50 -18.73 11.24
C GLY A 204 -25.16 -19.28 11.75
N VAL A 205 -25.19 -19.97 12.88
CA VAL A 205 -23.98 -20.61 13.46
C VAL A 205 -23.58 -21.86 12.71
N ASP A 206 -24.54 -22.57 12.14
CA ASP A 206 -24.25 -23.71 11.28
C ASP A 206 -23.60 -23.21 9.98
N GLY A 207 -22.36 -23.66 9.72
CA GLY A 207 -21.57 -23.20 8.57
C GLY A 207 -20.85 -21.86 8.77
N ILE A 208 -20.87 -21.26 9.97
CA ILE A 208 -20.27 -19.94 10.23
C ILE A 208 -18.78 -19.85 9.86
N GLY A 209 -18.03 -20.95 10.00
CA GLY A 209 -16.63 -21.04 9.59
C GLY A 209 -16.42 -20.70 8.11
N SER A 210 -17.25 -21.27 7.22
CA SER A 210 -17.21 -20.98 5.79
C SER A 210 -17.63 -19.54 5.52
N THR A 211 -18.74 -19.09 6.12
CA THR A 211 -19.26 -17.73 5.94
C THR A 211 -18.22 -16.67 6.32
N VAL A 212 -17.54 -16.85 7.45
CA VAL A 212 -16.52 -15.89 7.91
C VAL A 212 -15.28 -15.95 7.00
N LYS A 213 -14.87 -17.14 6.52
CA LYS A 213 -13.77 -17.27 5.57
C LYS A 213 -14.04 -16.51 4.27
N ASP A 214 -15.22 -16.71 3.68
CA ASP A 214 -15.64 -16.01 2.46
C ASP A 214 -15.73 -14.50 2.70
N LYS A 215 -16.22 -14.09 3.88
CA LYS A 215 -16.28 -12.66 4.25
C LYS A 215 -14.88 -12.05 4.40
N LEU A 216 -13.89 -12.76 4.94
CA LEU A 216 -12.51 -12.29 5.03
C LEU A 216 -11.90 -12.09 3.64
N ASP A 217 -12.14 -12.99 2.69
CA ASP A 217 -11.68 -12.84 1.31
C ASP A 217 -12.37 -11.65 0.59
N ALA A 218 -13.67 -11.46 0.85
CA ALA A 218 -14.41 -10.30 0.36
C ALA A 218 -13.89 -8.99 0.96
N ILE A 219 -13.57 -8.96 2.26
CA ILE A 219 -12.98 -7.79 2.93
C ILE A 219 -11.62 -7.45 2.31
N GLN A 220 -10.73 -8.44 2.11
CA GLN A 220 -9.43 -8.22 1.49
C GLN A 220 -9.57 -7.55 0.11
N SER A 221 -10.49 -8.08 -0.71
CA SER A 221 -10.75 -7.58 -2.06
C SER A 221 -11.35 -6.16 -2.04
N ALA A 222 -12.31 -5.91 -1.15
CA ALA A 222 -12.94 -4.60 -0.99
C ALA A 222 -11.95 -3.54 -0.51
N MET A 223 -11.07 -3.87 0.44
CA MET A 223 -10.02 -2.98 0.91
C MET A 223 -9.05 -2.60 -0.22
N PHE A 224 -8.62 -3.58 -1.02
CA PHE A 224 -7.76 -3.33 -2.18
C PHE A 224 -8.43 -2.42 -3.21
N ASN A 225 -9.69 -2.72 -3.56
CA ASN A 225 -10.43 -1.94 -4.54
C ASN A 225 -10.66 -0.50 -4.08
N LYS A 226 -11.03 -0.29 -2.82
CA LYS A 226 -11.17 1.05 -2.22
C LYS A 226 -9.86 1.83 -2.30
N ALA A 227 -8.75 1.22 -1.85
CA ALA A 227 -7.45 1.88 -1.91
C ALA A 227 -7.00 2.18 -3.35
N LYS A 228 -7.28 1.27 -4.29
CA LYS A 228 -7.00 1.45 -5.72
C LYS A 228 -7.79 2.61 -6.30
N GLU A 229 -9.09 2.65 -6.04
CA GLU A 229 -9.97 3.73 -6.49
C GLU A 229 -9.50 5.08 -5.95
N THR A 230 -9.18 5.17 -4.66
CA THR A 230 -8.63 6.40 -4.06
C THR A 230 -7.31 6.83 -4.72
N ARG A 231 -6.37 5.91 -4.96
CA ARG A 231 -5.14 6.22 -5.69
C ARG A 231 -5.44 6.72 -7.10
N ASP A 232 -6.33 6.04 -7.83
CA ASP A 232 -6.63 6.34 -9.24
C ASP A 232 -7.33 7.70 -9.40
N GLN A 233 -8.19 8.08 -8.46
CA GLN A 233 -8.79 9.42 -8.40
C GLN A 233 -7.75 10.53 -8.22
N HIS A 234 -6.60 10.21 -7.64
CA HIS A 234 -5.47 11.11 -7.45
C HIS A 234 -4.36 10.93 -8.49
N LEU A 235 -4.57 10.14 -9.54
CA LEU A 235 -3.62 10.00 -10.64
C LEU A 235 -4.10 10.85 -11.82
N VAL A 236 -3.43 11.97 -12.07
CA VAL A 236 -3.85 12.95 -13.09
C VAL A 236 -2.80 13.09 -14.19
N GLN A 237 -3.25 13.17 -15.45
CA GLN A 237 -2.39 13.49 -16.57
C GLN A 237 -2.33 15.00 -16.78
N VAL A 238 -1.12 15.55 -16.90
CA VAL A 238 -0.88 16.98 -17.10
C VAL A 238 0.13 17.19 -18.22
N SER A 239 -0.23 18.03 -19.19
CA SER A 239 0.60 18.35 -20.37
C SER A 239 1.17 19.77 -20.35
N GLU A 240 0.73 20.64 -19.44
CA GLU A 240 1.18 22.03 -19.34
C GLU A 240 1.65 22.37 -17.91
N TRP A 241 2.78 23.08 -17.78
CA TRP A 241 3.36 23.41 -16.48
C TRP A 241 2.40 24.18 -15.56
N LYS A 242 1.58 25.07 -16.13
CA LYS A 242 0.62 25.89 -15.38
C LYS A 242 -0.35 25.04 -14.53
N ASP A 243 -0.59 23.79 -14.93
CA ASP A 243 -1.49 22.85 -14.26
C ASP A 243 -0.75 21.88 -13.34
N PHE A 244 0.59 21.84 -13.37
CA PHE A 244 1.41 20.90 -12.60
C PHE A 244 1.33 21.15 -11.10
N VAL A 245 1.71 22.35 -10.65
CA VAL A 245 1.70 22.72 -9.22
C VAL A 245 0.29 22.78 -8.64
N PRO A 246 -0.74 23.33 -9.32
CA PRO A 246 -2.11 23.24 -8.84
C PRO A 246 -2.56 21.80 -8.55
N ASN A 247 -2.21 20.83 -9.40
CA ASN A 247 -2.54 19.43 -9.15
C ASN A 247 -1.77 18.82 -7.97
N LEU A 248 -0.52 19.23 -7.73
CA LEU A 248 0.21 18.81 -6.52
C LEU A 248 -0.43 19.32 -5.23
N GLU A 249 -1.02 20.53 -5.23
CA GLU A 249 -1.75 21.05 -4.07
C GLU A 249 -3.10 20.35 -3.84
N LEU A 250 -3.65 19.72 -4.89
CA LEU A 250 -4.80 18.82 -4.78
C LEU A 250 -4.42 17.40 -4.35
N ASN A 251 -3.19 17.20 -3.85
CA ASN A 251 -2.66 15.92 -3.40
C ASN A 251 -2.55 14.86 -4.51
N ASN A 252 -2.49 15.28 -5.78
CA ASN A 252 -2.42 14.33 -6.88
C ASN A 252 -0.98 13.85 -7.15
N LEU A 253 -0.88 12.62 -7.63
CA LEU A 253 0.24 12.12 -8.42
C LEU A 253 0.06 12.60 -9.86
N VAL A 254 1.09 13.25 -10.41
CA VAL A 254 1.00 13.96 -11.68
C VAL A 254 1.80 13.23 -12.73
N LEU A 255 1.13 12.69 -13.75
CA LEU A 255 1.74 11.99 -14.88
C LEU A 255 1.94 13.00 -16.02
N THR A 256 3.18 13.21 -16.47
CA THR A 256 3.48 14.22 -17.51
C THR A 256 4.35 13.67 -18.63
N PRO A 257 4.28 14.25 -19.85
CA PRO A 257 5.21 13.92 -20.92
C PRO A 257 6.64 14.36 -20.56
N TRP A 258 7.59 13.47 -20.82
CA TRP A 258 8.98 13.62 -20.42
C TRP A 258 9.96 13.34 -21.56
N CYS A 259 11.02 14.13 -21.66
CA CYS A 259 12.04 13.98 -22.71
C CYS A 259 13.04 12.82 -22.47
N GLY A 260 12.94 12.10 -21.35
CA GLY A 260 13.74 10.92 -21.03
C GLY A 260 14.97 11.18 -20.17
N GLY A 261 15.71 10.10 -19.84
CA GLY A 261 16.78 10.10 -18.83
C GLY A 261 18.07 10.84 -19.19
N GLU A 262 18.27 11.23 -20.45
CA GLU A 262 19.43 12.02 -20.90
C GLU A 262 19.38 13.48 -20.42
N HIS A 263 18.24 13.92 -19.89
CA HIS A 263 17.92 15.32 -19.59
C HIS A 263 17.72 15.53 -18.08
N GLN A 264 18.66 15.05 -17.27
CA GLN A 264 18.58 15.07 -15.80
C GLN A 264 18.47 16.48 -15.20
N ASP A 265 19.04 17.49 -15.85
CA ASP A 265 18.97 18.88 -15.39
C ASP A 265 17.53 19.39 -15.33
N TRP A 266 16.66 18.90 -16.21
CA TRP A 266 15.25 19.26 -16.19
C TRP A 266 14.50 18.62 -15.03
N GLU A 267 14.97 17.48 -14.51
CA GLU A 267 14.38 16.86 -13.32
C GLU A 267 14.66 17.70 -12.07
N GLU A 268 15.87 18.24 -11.96
CA GLU A 268 16.22 19.19 -10.91
C GLU A 268 15.43 20.50 -11.06
N TRP A 269 15.29 21.00 -12.28
CA TRP A 269 14.47 22.20 -12.55
C TRP A 269 13.01 22.01 -12.10
N VAL A 270 12.39 20.86 -12.38
CA VAL A 270 11.01 20.58 -11.94
C VAL A 270 10.94 20.58 -10.41
N LYS A 271 11.92 19.97 -9.74
CA LYS A 271 11.99 19.92 -8.28
C LYS A 271 12.14 21.32 -7.67
N GLU A 272 13.07 22.13 -8.16
CA GLU A 272 13.30 23.50 -7.68
C GLU A 272 12.09 24.40 -7.95
N LYS A 273 11.56 24.38 -9.17
CA LYS A 273 10.46 25.25 -9.56
C LYS A 273 9.14 24.89 -8.88
N SER A 274 8.84 23.59 -8.74
CA SER A 274 7.65 23.16 -7.99
C SER A 274 7.75 23.52 -6.51
N ARG A 275 8.95 23.46 -5.91
CA ARG A 275 9.19 23.93 -4.54
C ARG A 275 8.90 25.42 -4.40
N GLU A 276 9.49 26.24 -5.27
CA GLU A 276 9.32 27.70 -5.25
C GLU A 276 7.84 28.10 -5.39
N GLU A 277 7.15 27.55 -6.39
CA GLU A 277 5.73 27.85 -6.63
C GLU A 277 4.83 27.36 -5.48
N SER A 278 5.09 26.18 -4.91
CA SER A 278 4.33 25.67 -3.75
C SER A 278 4.52 26.53 -2.50
N LEU A 279 5.75 26.95 -2.18
CA LEU A 279 6.02 27.82 -1.04
C LEU A 279 5.35 29.19 -1.22
N LYS A 280 5.46 29.76 -2.42
CA LYS A 280 4.78 31.01 -2.77
C LYS A 280 3.26 30.91 -2.63
N ASN A 281 2.64 29.82 -3.08
CA ASN A 281 1.20 29.59 -2.95
C ASN A 281 0.74 29.49 -1.48
N ARG A 282 1.63 29.06 -0.59
CA ARG A 282 1.38 28.96 0.86
C ARG A 282 1.71 30.24 1.63
N GLY A 283 2.34 31.22 0.98
CA GLY A 283 2.86 32.41 1.66
C GLY A 283 4.05 32.09 2.58
N GLU A 284 4.79 31.03 2.29
CA GLU A 284 5.94 30.56 3.06
C GLU A 284 7.25 31.00 2.39
N GLU A 285 8.21 31.53 3.16
CA GLU A 285 9.54 31.92 2.64
C GLU A 285 10.51 30.73 2.54
N GLY A 286 10.14 29.59 3.14
CA GLY A 286 10.95 28.38 3.21
C GLY A 286 10.17 27.23 3.84
N GLU A 287 10.72 26.02 3.75
CA GLU A 287 10.17 24.86 4.44
C GLU A 287 10.52 24.94 5.94
N ASP A 288 9.59 24.57 6.81
CA ASP A 288 9.87 24.40 8.23
C ASP A 288 11.02 23.38 8.40
N GLU A 289 12.06 23.73 9.16
CA GLU A 289 13.19 22.84 9.45
C GLU A 289 12.76 21.55 10.16
N ARG A 290 11.57 21.54 10.79
CA ARG A 290 10.96 20.36 11.41
C ARG A 290 10.13 19.53 10.44
N ALA A 291 9.90 20.00 9.21
CA ALA A 291 9.16 19.26 8.22
C ALA A 291 9.93 17.99 7.82
N ALA A 292 9.35 16.83 8.09
CA ALA A 292 9.95 15.55 7.74
C ALA A 292 10.02 15.28 6.22
N THR A 293 9.35 16.11 5.41
CA THR A 293 9.19 15.89 3.97
C THR A 293 9.10 17.21 3.22
N SER A 294 9.74 17.29 2.05
CA SER A 294 9.74 18.51 1.20
C SER A 294 8.41 18.72 0.47
N VAL A 295 8.05 19.96 0.15
CA VAL A 295 6.91 20.31 -0.73
C VAL A 295 7.23 20.14 -2.21
N ALA A 296 8.50 19.98 -2.56
CA ALA A 296 8.98 19.77 -3.93
C ALA A 296 8.45 18.46 -4.52
N ALA A 297 8.20 18.47 -5.83
CA ALA A 297 7.97 17.25 -6.59
C ALA A 297 9.29 16.57 -6.93
N LYS A 298 9.28 15.24 -6.97
CA LYS A 298 10.36 14.44 -7.58
C LYS A 298 9.77 13.39 -8.52
N THR A 299 10.59 12.83 -9.40
CA THR A 299 10.12 11.69 -10.18
C THR A 299 9.93 10.49 -9.28
N LEU A 300 8.82 9.81 -9.46
CA LEU A 300 8.47 8.61 -8.73
C LEU A 300 8.89 7.41 -9.56
N CYS A 301 8.37 7.30 -10.78
CA CYS A 301 8.84 6.34 -11.76
C CYS A 301 8.38 6.75 -13.15
N ILE A 302 8.96 6.12 -14.17
CA ILE A 302 8.38 5.97 -15.50
C ILE A 302 7.53 4.69 -15.42
N PRO A 303 6.19 4.78 -15.33
CA PRO A 303 5.34 3.60 -15.18
C PRO A 303 5.53 2.61 -16.33
N PHE A 304 5.41 1.31 -16.09
CA PHE A 304 5.45 0.33 -17.18
C PHE A 304 4.21 0.41 -18.08
N ASP A 305 3.05 0.65 -17.46
CA ASP A 305 1.80 0.88 -18.17
C ASP A 305 1.75 2.35 -18.57
N GLN A 306 1.99 2.61 -19.85
CA GLN A 306 2.10 3.95 -20.42
C GLN A 306 0.84 4.23 -21.24
N PRO A 307 0.12 5.34 -20.98
CA PRO A 307 -0.93 5.78 -21.88
C PRO A 307 -0.32 6.15 -23.24
N GLU A 308 -1.16 6.22 -24.27
CA GLU A 308 -0.73 6.68 -25.59
C GLU A 308 -0.04 8.04 -25.49
N LEU A 309 1.11 8.17 -26.15
CA LEU A 309 1.86 9.42 -26.25
C LEU A 309 1.72 9.94 -27.68
N PRO A 310 0.84 10.95 -27.93
CA PRO A 310 0.63 11.47 -29.26
C PRO A 310 1.92 11.99 -29.91
N GLU A 311 2.05 11.82 -31.22
CA GLU A 311 3.19 12.33 -31.97
C GLU A 311 3.28 13.86 -31.82
N GLY A 312 4.51 14.37 -31.65
CA GLY A 312 4.75 15.80 -31.44
C GLY A 312 4.49 16.29 -30.01
N THR A 313 4.09 15.41 -29.08
CA THR A 313 3.98 15.78 -27.65
C THR A 313 5.32 16.28 -27.13
N LYS A 314 5.29 17.39 -26.39
CA LYS A 314 6.48 18.03 -25.83
C LYS A 314 6.61 17.74 -24.33
N CYS A 315 7.84 17.62 -23.88
CA CYS A 315 8.19 17.55 -22.46
C CYS A 315 7.70 18.82 -21.75
N ILE A 316 7.01 18.63 -20.63
CA ILE A 316 6.45 19.74 -19.83
C ILE A 316 7.51 20.71 -19.30
N ALA A 317 8.73 20.21 -19.06
CA ALA A 317 9.82 21.00 -18.50
C ALA A 317 10.70 21.62 -19.60
N SER A 318 11.17 20.82 -20.55
CA SER A 318 12.19 21.25 -21.52
C SER A 318 11.64 21.76 -22.85
N GLY A 319 10.38 21.44 -23.19
CA GLY A 319 9.80 21.68 -24.51
C GLY A 319 10.35 20.79 -25.64
N LEU A 320 11.32 19.91 -25.34
CA LEU A 320 11.84 18.90 -26.28
C LEU A 320 10.78 17.83 -26.58
N PRO A 321 10.91 17.05 -27.67
CA PRO A 321 10.04 15.90 -27.92
C PRO A 321 9.99 14.95 -26.73
N ALA A 322 8.79 14.60 -26.28
CA ALA A 322 8.60 13.64 -25.21
C ALA A 322 8.87 12.21 -25.72
N LYS A 323 9.53 11.40 -24.88
CA LYS A 323 9.84 9.98 -25.15
C LYS A 323 8.95 9.04 -24.35
N CYS A 324 8.44 9.49 -23.21
CA CYS A 324 7.57 8.70 -22.32
C CYS A 324 6.73 9.62 -21.42
N TRP A 325 5.81 9.03 -20.68
CA TRP A 325 5.19 9.62 -19.51
C TRP A 325 5.98 9.28 -18.25
N VAL A 326 6.22 10.27 -17.40
CA VAL A 326 6.86 10.08 -16.09
C VAL A 326 5.92 10.56 -14.98
N LEU A 327 5.87 9.79 -13.90
CA LEU A 327 5.02 10.06 -12.76
C LEU A 327 5.80 10.90 -11.74
N TRP A 328 5.20 12.00 -11.31
CA TRP A 328 5.72 12.92 -10.32
C TRP A 328 4.84 12.92 -9.08
N GLY A 329 5.42 13.33 -7.97
CA GLY A 329 4.66 13.66 -6.79
C GLY A 329 5.54 14.16 -5.66
N ARG A 330 4.87 14.69 -4.64
CA ARG A 330 5.46 14.84 -3.32
C ARG A 330 5.69 13.46 -2.75
N SER A 331 6.73 13.31 -1.95
CA SER A 331 7.17 11.99 -1.52
C SER A 331 7.74 11.99 -0.11
N TYR A 332 7.80 10.80 0.47
CA TYR A 332 8.57 10.49 1.67
C TYR A 332 10.06 10.26 1.36
#